data_AF-A0A453M177-F1
#
_entry.id   AF-A0A453M177-F1
#
_cell.length_a   1.000
_cell.length_b   1.000
_cell.length_c   1.000
_cell.angle_alpha   90.00
_cell.angle_beta   90.00
_cell.angle_gamma   90.00
#
_symmetry.space_group_name_H-M   'P 1'
#
loop_
_entity.id
_entity.type
_entity.pdbx_description
1 polymer ?
#
loop_
_entity_poly.entity_id
_entity_poly.type
_entity_poly.pdbx_seq_one_letter_code
_entity_poly.pdbx_strand_id
1 'polypeptide(L)'
;MWIVQRLTTHLQRYERWAMRRYVKRLNAFLLPRTNVQQRSIKKLRIQTFGTSSCNDQWITSAIGRWGVEDLELVVDNSSWCYDFRLLDKCENVRLKRLVLSNCYHHDAPKSLTFQRLTALTLCKECSHISHVCCYILRNCVQLVDLSLKYSGHNRDSLHIRVPKSKLKNLQLDNCNVGQVYLTSLPCLEAFACRGQPIELHYGEVPRLRHGFRHR
;
A
#
# COMPACT_ATOMS: atom_id res chain seq x y z
N MET A 1 40.64 -3.00 20.32
CA MET A 1 39.82 -3.62 19.25
C MET A 1 38.97 -4.83 19.72
N TRP A 2 39.50 -5.72 20.58
CA TRP A 2 38.80 -6.93 21.07
C TRP A 2 37.55 -6.67 21.97
N ILE A 3 37.57 -5.64 22.80
CA ILE A 3 36.44 -5.28 23.69
C ILE A 3 35.21 -4.85 22.87
N VAL A 4 35.44 -4.12 21.77
CA VAL A 4 34.37 -3.64 20.88
C VAL A 4 33.69 -4.83 20.19
N GLN A 5 34.46 -5.77 19.61
CA GLN A 5 33.89 -6.98 19.01
C GLN A 5 33.07 -7.81 20.01
N ARG A 6 33.54 -7.95 21.25
CA ARG A 6 32.86 -8.74 22.28
C ARG A 6 31.54 -8.09 22.71
N LEU A 7 31.49 -6.76 22.82
CA LEU A 7 30.25 -6.00 23.05
C LEU A 7 29.28 -6.14 21.88
N THR A 8 29.76 -6.05 20.63
CA THR A 8 28.92 -6.22 19.43
C THR A 8 28.26 -7.60 19.40
N THR A 9 28.99 -8.67 19.70
CA THR A 9 28.41 -10.03 19.72
C THR A 9 27.35 -10.22 20.82
N HIS A 10 27.52 -9.58 21.97
CA HIS A 10 26.53 -9.60 23.05
C HIS A 10 25.28 -8.81 22.67
N LEU A 11 25.43 -7.62 22.11
CA LEU A 11 24.31 -6.81 21.59
C LEU A 11 23.51 -7.59 20.54
N GLN A 12 24.19 -8.19 19.56
CA GLN A 12 23.55 -9.04 18.54
C GLN A 12 22.80 -10.24 19.13
N ARG A 13 23.26 -10.79 20.27
CA ARG A 13 22.57 -11.89 20.95
C ARG A 13 21.30 -11.40 21.64
N TYR A 14 21.37 -10.26 22.32
CA TYR A 14 20.21 -9.63 22.95
C TYR A 14 19.15 -9.20 21.92
N GLU A 15 19.57 -8.61 20.80
CA GLU A 15 18.67 -8.26 19.68
C GLU A 15 17.94 -9.49 19.14
N ARG A 16 18.67 -10.59 18.89
CA ARG A 16 18.06 -11.86 18.43
C ARG A 16 17.05 -12.40 19.44
N TRP A 17 17.34 -12.30 20.74
CA TRP A 17 16.43 -12.78 21.80
C TRP A 17 15.18 -11.91 21.90
N ALA A 18 15.35 -10.58 21.86
CA ALA A 18 14.25 -9.63 21.84
C ALA A 18 13.35 -9.87 20.63
N MET A 19 13.94 -10.03 19.44
CA MET A 19 13.17 -10.30 18.21
C MET A 19 12.44 -11.64 18.25
N ARG A 20 13.06 -12.71 18.77
CA ARG A 20 12.37 -13.99 18.95
C ARG A 20 11.18 -13.88 19.90
N ARG A 21 11.32 -13.13 21.00
CA ARG A 21 10.22 -12.92 21.96
C ARG A 21 9.10 -12.07 21.37
N TYR A 22 9.45 -11.05 20.58
CA TYR A 22 8.52 -10.22 19.83
C TYR A 22 7.71 -11.05 18.83
N VAL A 23 8.39 -11.82 17.96
CA VAL A 23 7.76 -12.71 16.98
C VAL A 23 6.86 -13.74 17.68
N LYS A 24 7.31 -14.34 18.79
CA LYS A 24 6.50 -15.29 19.56
C LYS A 24 5.20 -14.66 20.07
N ARG A 25 5.24 -13.41 20.56
CA ARG A 25 4.06 -12.67 21.02
C ARG A 25 3.13 -12.31 19.85
N LEU A 26 3.67 -11.82 18.74
CA LEU A 26 2.87 -11.51 17.55
C LEU A 26 2.22 -12.76 16.97
N ASN A 27 2.94 -13.87 16.89
CA ASN A 27 2.37 -15.14 16.43
C ASN A 27 1.23 -15.59 17.35
N ALA A 28 1.41 -15.49 18.67
CA ALA A 28 0.35 -15.82 19.62
C ALA A 28 -0.86 -14.87 19.51
N PHE A 29 -0.65 -13.61 19.12
CA PHE A 29 -1.72 -12.65 18.90
C PHE A 29 -2.40 -12.89 17.56
N LEU A 30 -1.69 -12.79 16.43
CA LEU A 30 -2.21 -12.75 15.05
C LEU A 30 -2.53 -14.11 14.45
N LEU A 31 -1.86 -15.18 14.87
CA LEU A 31 -2.08 -16.53 14.37
C LEU A 31 -2.99 -17.28 15.37
N PRO A 32 -4.32 -17.32 15.16
CA PRO A 32 -5.21 -17.95 16.12
C PRO A 32 -4.96 -19.46 16.17
N ARG A 33 -5.19 -20.06 17.33
CA ARG A 33 -5.40 -21.51 17.42
C ARG A 33 -6.70 -21.84 16.68
N THR A 34 -6.73 -23.00 16.03
CA THR A 34 -7.65 -23.40 14.95
C THR A 34 -9.17 -23.26 15.19
N ASN A 35 -9.64 -22.88 16.39
CA ASN A 35 -11.07 -22.89 16.75
C ASN A 35 -11.57 -21.60 17.45
N VAL A 36 -10.87 -20.46 17.29
CA VAL A 36 -11.31 -19.19 17.92
C VAL A 36 -12.29 -18.46 16.99
N GLN A 37 -13.42 -17.99 17.53
CA GLN A 37 -14.39 -17.14 16.84
C GLN A 37 -13.69 -16.05 16.02
N GLN A 38 -14.14 -15.85 14.77
CA GLN A 38 -13.67 -14.77 13.91
C GLN A 38 -13.84 -13.42 14.63
N ARG A 39 -12.73 -12.86 15.08
CA ARG A 39 -12.69 -11.48 15.56
C ARG A 39 -12.78 -10.58 14.33
N SER A 40 -13.77 -9.69 14.27
CA SER A 40 -13.86 -8.65 13.25
C SER A 40 -13.07 -7.44 13.72
N ILE A 41 -11.87 -7.21 13.19
CA ILE A 41 -11.14 -5.96 13.42
C ILE A 41 -11.49 -4.96 12.33
N LYS A 42 -12.03 -3.80 12.70
CA LYS A 42 -12.35 -2.76 11.72
C LYS A 42 -11.10 -2.14 11.09
N LYS A 43 -10.11 -1.79 11.93
CA LYS A 43 -8.87 -1.14 11.52
C LYS A 43 -7.66 -1.75 12.20
N LEU A 44 -6.62 -2.05 11.43
CA LEU A 44 -5.35 -2.56 11.94
C LEU A 44 -4.20 -1.77 11.31
N ARG A 45 -3.22 -1.39 12.14
CA ARG A 45 -1.93 -0.89 11.67
C ARG A 45 -0.85 -1.87 12.09
N ILE A 46 -0.03 -2.29 11.13
CA ILE A 46 1.13 -3.14 11.35
C ILE A 46 2.36 -2.34 10.93
N GLN A 47 3.26 -2.11 11.89
CA GLN A 47 4.56 -1.50 11.64
C GLN A 47 5.65 -2.52 11.94
N THR A 48 6.51 -2.77 10.95
CA THR A 48 7.60 -3.76 11.07
C THR A 48 8.91 -3.21 10.53
N PHE A 49 10.01 -3.83 10.94
CA PHE A 49 11.35 -3.55 10.44
C PHE A 49 11.86 -4.75 9.62
N GLY A 50 12.39 -4.47 8.44
CA GLY A 50 13.06 -5.47 7.61
C GLY A 50 12.14 -6.48 6.89
N THR A 51 12.75 -7.30 6.04
CA THR A 51 12.09 -8.36 5.26
C THR A 51 12.05 -9.65 6.07
N SER A 52 10.91 -9.98 6.67
CA SER A 52 10.71 -11.29 7.30
C SER A 52 9.58 -12.06 6.61
N SER A 53 9.77 -13.35 6.38
CA SER A 53 8.71 -14.25 5.88
C SER A 53 7.50 -14.33 6.83
N CYS A 54 7.67 -13.89 8.08
CA CYS A 54 6.58 -13.78 9.05
C CYS A 54 5.60 -12.65 8.70
N ASN A 55 6.06 -11.59 8.01
CA ASN A 55 5.21 -10.45 7.63
C ASN A 55 4.05 -10.90 6.74
N ASP A 56 4.33 -11.76 5.75
CA ASP A 56 3.30 -12.30 4.84
C ASP A 56 2.23 -13.08 5.62
N GLN A 57 2.66 -13.90 6.59
CA GLN A 57 1.75 -14.70 7.41
C GLN A 57 0.88 -13.83 8.32
N TRP A 58 1.46 -12.79 8.92
CA TRP A 58 0.76 -11.84 9.77
C TRP A 58 -0.32 -11.09 8.99
N ILE A 59 0.01 -10.65 7.77
CA ILE A 59 -0.89 -9.87 6.92
C ILE A 59 -1.99 -10.75 6.36
N THR A 60 -1.63 -11.93 5.84
CA THR A 60 -2.60 -12.91 5.34
C THR A 60 -3.57 -13.33 6.45
N SER A 61 -3.07 -13.53 7.68
CA SER A 61 -3.93 -13.87 8.82
C SER A 61 -4.82 -12.69 9.22
N ALA A 62 -4.28 -11.48 9.33
CA ALA A 62 -5.06 -10.29 9.66
C ALA A 62 -6.21 -10.06 8.66
N ILE A 63 -5.93 -10.11 7.37
CA ILE A 63 -6.94 -9.86 6.34
C ILE A 63 -7.90 -11.05 6.22
N GLY A 64 -7.37 -12.26 6.07
CA GLY A 64 -8.15 -13.45 5.73
C GLY A 64 -8.88 -14.09 6.91
N ARG A 65 -8.34 -13.98 8.13
CA ARG A 65 -8.92 -14.63 9.33
C ARG A 65 -9.55 -13.66 10.30
N TRP A 66 -9.04 -12.44 10.42
CA TRP A 66 -9.58 -11.42 11.34
C TRP A 66 -10.52 -10.43 10.63
N GLY A 67 -10.78 -10.65 9.34
CA GLY A 67 -11.73 -9.85 8.56
C GLY A 67 -11.42 -8.36 8.56
N VAL A 68 -10.13 -7.98 8.56
CA VAL A 68 -9.72 -6.58 8.58
C VAL A 68 -10.27 -5.83 7.37
N GLU A 69 -10.99 -4.73 7.63
CA GLU A 69 -11.54 -3.86 6.57
C GLU A 69 -10.60 -2.71 6.18
N ASP A 70 -9.84 -2.17 7.14
CA ASP A 70 -8.89 -1.07 6.96
C ASP A 70 -7.51 -1.48 7.48
N LEU A 71 -6.54 -1.62 6.58
CA LEU A 71 -5.19 -2.05 6.92
C LEU A 71 -4.16 -0.97 6.55
N GLU A 72 -3.31 -0.64 7.52
CA GLU A 72 -2.13 0.20 7.31
C GLU A 72 -0.86 -0.63 7.55
N LEU A 73 -0.01 -0.72 6.53
CA LEU A 73 1.27 -1.41 6.55
C LEU A 73 2.38 -0.39 6.44
N VAL A 74 3.27 -0.38 7.42
CA VAL A 74 4.47 0.45 7.46
C VAL A 74 5.67 -0.47 7.62
N VAL A 75 6.54 -0.53 6.62
CA VAL A 75 7.77 -1.31 6.73
C VAL A 75 8.95 -0.38 6.68
N ASP A 76 9.64 -0.24 7.80
CA ASP A 76 10.80 0.65 7.91
C ASP A 76 12.07 -0.05 7.38
N ASN A 77 12.92 0.73 6.70
CA ASN A 77 14.26 0.34 6.23
C ASN A 77 14.33 -0.92 5.35
N SER A 78 13.26 -1.23 4.61
CA SER A 78 13.34 -2.28 3.58
C SER A 78 12.33 -2.08 2.46
N SER A 79 12.66 -2.57 1.27
CA SER A 79 11.77 -2.65 0.11
C SER A 79 10.98 -3.96 0.13
N TRP A 80 10.29 -4.24 1.25
CA TRP A 80 9.51 -5.47 1.37
C TRP A 80 8.33 -5.46 0.40
N CYS A 81 8.07 -6.61 -0.21
CA CYS A 81 7.07 -6.77 -1.25
C CYS A 81 6.03 -7.83 -0.86
N TYR A 82 4.76 -7.45 -0.75
CA TYR A 82 3.68 -8.39 -0.44
C TYR A 82 3.06 -8.96 -1.72
N ASP A 83 2.90 -10.29 -1.78
CA ASP A 83 2.13 -10.95 -2.83
C ASP A 83 0.64 -11.02 -2.43
N PHE A 84 -0.17 -10.12 -2.97
CA PHE A 84 -1.60 -10.07 -2.71
C PHE A 84 -2.36 -11.33 -3.16
N ARG A 85 -1.78 -12.17 -4.03
CA ARG A 85 -2.38 -13.46 -4.41
C ARG A 85 -2.48 -14.44 -3.24
N LEU A 86 -1.70 -14.22 -2.17
CA LEU A 86 -1.83 -14.99 -0.93
C LEU A 86 -3.22 -14.83 -0.29
N LEU A 87 -3.89 -13.70 -0.54
CA LEU A 87 -5.24 -13.42 -0.05
C LEU A 87 -6.33 -14.10 -0.87
N ASP A 88 -6.06 -14.49 -2.11
CA ASP A 88 -7.05 -15.21 -2.94
C ASP A 88 -7.37 -16.60 -2.37
N LYS A 89 -6.49 -17.14 -1.51
CA LYS A 89 -6.71 -18.38 -0.74
C LYS A 89 -7.60 -18.17 0.49
N CYS A 90 -7.97 -16.94 0.81
CA CYS A 90 -8.78 -16.61 1.97
C CYS A 90 -10.25 -16.44 1.56
N GLU A 91 -11.15 -17.20 2.18
CA GLU A 91 -12.57 -17.23 1.78
C GLU A 91 -13.34 -15.95 2.16
N ASN A 92 -12.91 -15.23 3.20
CA ASN A 92 -13.70 -14.15 3.82
C ASN A 92 -12.94 -12.81 3.89
N VAL A 93 -12.29 -12.42 2.80
CA VAL A 93 -11.61 -11.13 2.72
C VAL A 93 -12.60 -9.98 2.63
N ARG A 94 -12.53 -9.06 3.61
CA ARG A 94 -13.39 -7.86 3.72
C ARG A 94 -12.63 -6.55 3.54
N LEU A 95 -11.37 -6.63 3.10
CA LEU A 95 -10.50 -5.47 2.96
C LEU A 95 -11.08 -4.46 1.96
N LYS A 96 -11.29 -3.23 2.43
CA LYS A 96 -11.80 -2.09 1.65
C LYS A 96 -10.75 -1.01 1.49
N ARG A 97 -9.96 -0.77 2.54
CA ARG A 97 -8.97 0.30 2.61
C ARG A 97 -7.59 -0.28 2.87
N LEU A 98 -6.62 0.16 2.10
CA LEU A 98 -5.23 -0.26 2.23
C LEU A 98 -4.30 0.95 2.18
N VAL A 99 -3.39 1.04 3.14
CA VAL A 99 -2.32 2.02 3.17
C VAL A 99 -0.99 1.27 3.19
N LEU A 100 -0.16 1.47 2.17
CA LEU A 100 1.19 0.89 2.07
C LEU A 100 2.21 2.01 2.24
N SER A 101 3.10 1.90 3.21
CA SER A 101 4.17 2.87 3.46
C SER A 101 5.54 2.19 3.43
N ASN A 102 6.39 2.64 2.51
CA ASN A 102 7.71 2.05 2.26
C ASN A 102 7.64 0.52 2.01
N CYS A 103 6.56 0.08 1.37
CA CYS A 103 6.30 -1.29 0.96
C CYS A 103 6.00 -1.29 -0.53
N TYR A 104 6.35 -2.37 -1.21
CA TYR A 104 5.99 -2.61 -2.59
C TYR A 104 4.88 -3.67 -2.65
N HIS A 105 4.06 -3.62 -3.69
CA HIS A 105 3.22 -4.75 -4.07
C HIS A 105 3.82 -5.42 -5.30
N HIS A 106 3.81 -6.75 -5.32
CA HIS A 106 4.12 -7.45 -6.57
C HIS A 106 2.95 -7.23 -7.54
N ASP A 107 3.25 -7.20 -8.84
CA ASP A 107 2.23 -7.32 -9.87
C ASP A 107 1.42 -8.60 -9.61
N ALA A 108 0.25 -8.44 -8.99
CA ALA A 108 -0.71 -9.49 -8.68
C ALA A 108 -1.94 -9.38 -9.60
N PRO A 109 -1.78 -9.61 -10.93
CA PRO A 109 -2.88 -9.46 -11.86
C PRO A 109 -4.01 -10.39 -11.46
N LYS A 110 -5.25 -9.88 -11.49
CA LYS A 110 -6.49 -10.62 -11.21
C LYS A 110 -6.72 -11.04 -9.74
N SER A 111 -6.02 -10.49 -8.76
CA SER A 111 -6.39 -10.74 -7.36
C SER A 111 -7.80 -10.21 -7.07
N LEU A 112 -8.68 -11.09 -6.61
CA LEU A 112 -10.08 -10.76 -6.29
C LEU A 112 -10.15 -9.78 -5.11
N THR A 113 -9.22 -9.92 -4.17
CA THR A 113 -9.10 -9.00 -3.04
C THR A 113 -8.77 -7.59 -3.52
N PHE A 114 -7.80 -7.48 -4.42
CA PHE A 114 -7.35 -6.20 -4.94
C PHE A 114 -8.43 -5.51 -5.79
N GLN A 115 -9.27 -6.29 -6.49
CA GLN A 115 -10.42 -5.79 -7.25
C GLN A 115 -11.51 -5.16 -6.37
N ARG A 116 -11.64 -5.60 -5.11
CA ARG A 116 -12.68 -5.14 -4.16
C ARG A 116 -12.26 -3.91 -3.35
N LEU A 117 -10.98 -3.52 -3.40
CA LEU A 117 -10.49 -2.33 -2.71
C LEU A 117 -11.21 -1.08 -3.21
N THR A 118 -11.67 -0.26 -2.26
CA THR A 118 -12.32 1.02 -2.54
C THR A 118 -11.38 2.19 -2.29
N ALA A 119 -10.40 2.04 -1.39
CA ALA A 119 -9.40 3.07 -1.13
C ALA A 119 -7.99 2.48 -1.04
N LEU A 120 -7.04 3.13 -1.71
CA LEU A 120 -5.63 2.77 -1.68
C LEU A 120 -4.77 4.02 -1.45
N THR A 121 -3.84 3.93 -0.51
CA THR A 121 -2.82 4.96 -0.29
C THR A 121 -1.44 4.33 -0.39
N LEU A 122 -0.60 4.86 -1.26
CA LEU A 122 0.79 4.45 -1.41
C LEU A 122 1.70 5.57 -0.94
N CYS A 123 2.57 5.30 0.02
CA CYS A 123 3.49 6.25 0.63
C CYS A 123 4.93 5.78 0.42
N LYS A 124 5.80 6.62 -0.13
CA LYS A 124 7.23 6.31 -0.34
C LYS A 124 7.47 5.08 -1.21
N GLU A 125 6.54 4.79 -2.12
CA GLU A 125 6.62 3.66 -3.05
C GLU A 125 7.07 4.16 -4.44
N CYS A 126 8.06 3.45 -4.98
CA CYS A 126 8.47 3.39 -6.39
C CYS A 126 9.20 4.58 -7.04
N SER A 127 10.26 4.22 -7.77
CA SER A 127 10.98 5.02 -8.77
C SER A 127 10.15 5.30 -10.03
N HIS A 128 9.10 4.51 -10.31
CA HIS A 128 8.28 4.60 -11.54
C HIS A 128 6.79 4.73 -11.24
N ILE A 129 6.35 5.93 -10.88
CA ILE A 129 4.96 6.23 -10.51
C ILE A 129 3.95 5.88 -11.61
N SER A 130 4.30 6.09 -12.88
CA SER A 130 3.39 5.92 -14.02
C SER A 130 2.99 4.46 -14.23
N HIS A 131 3.95 3.53 -14.11
CA HIS A 131 3.69 2.10 -14.24
C HIS A 131 2.76 1.60 -13.13
N VAL A 132 3.07 1.97 -11.88
CA VAL A 132 2.31 1.60 -10.68
C VAL A 132 0.87 2.12 -10.76
N CYS A 133 0.67 3.39 -11.11
CA CYS A 133 -0.66 3.98 -11.25
C CYS A 133 -1.51 3.25 -12.29
N CYS A 134 -0.96 3.04 -13.48
CA CYS A 134 -1.65 2.35 -14.56
C CYS A 134 -2.03 0.94 -14.16
N TYR A 135 -1.11 0.24 -13.49
CA TYR A 135 -1.32 -1.12 -13.05
C TYR A 135 -2.44 -1.23 -12.01
N ILE A 136 -2.37 -0.42 -10.95
CA ILE A 136 -3.37 -0.39 -9.87
C ILE A 136 -4.75 -0.08 -10.44
N LEU A 137 -4.86 0.98 -11.24
CA LEU A 137 -6.14 1.43 -11.76
C LEU A 137 -6.74 0.44 -12.78
N ARG A 138 -5.92 -0.40 -13.43
CA ARG A 138 -6.40 -1.50 -14.29
C ARG A 138 -6.92 -2.69 -13.49
N ASN A 139 -6.36 -2.97 -12.32
CA ASN A 139 -6.70 -4.15 -11.51
C ASN A 139 -7.72 -3.85 -10.39
N CYS A 140 -7.76 -2.64 -9.84
CA CYS A 140 -8.72 -2.23 -8.80
C CYS A 140 -9.97 -1.60 -9.40
N VAL A 141 -10.86 -2.42 -9.97
CA VAL A 141 -12.06 -1.93 -10.69
C VAL A 141 -13.04 -1.17 -9.77
N GLN A 142 -13.09 -1.52 -8.48
CA GLN A 142 -13.95 -0.83 -7.49
C GLN A 142 -13.26 0.35 -6.78
N LEU A 143 -12.05 0.72 -7.18
CA LEU A 143 -11.31 1.80 -6.52
C LEU A 143 -12.02 3.14 -6.72
N VAL A 144 -12.28 3.82 -5.61
CA VAL A 144 -12.92 5.14 -5.54
C VAL A 144 -11.90 6.20 -5.15
N ASP A 145 -11.03 5.88 -4.19
CA ASP A 145 -10.03 6.80 -3.65
C ASP A 145 -8.61 6.27 -3.89
N LEU A 146 -7.77 7.07 -4.55
CA LEU A 146 -6.34 6.79 -4.72
C LEU A 146 -5.53 7.97 -4.21
N SER A 147 -4.62 7.70 -3.26
CA SER A 147 -3.64 8.68 -2.78
C SER A 147 -2.22 8.16 -2.97
N LEU A 148 -1.37 8.97 -3.59
CA LEU A 148 0.05 8.70 -3.76
C LEU A 148 0.81 9.78 -3.01
N LYS A 149 1.72 9.38 -2.13
CA LYS A 149 2.50 10.28 -1.28
C LYS A 149 3.99 9.99 -1.41
N TYR A 150 4.81 11.01 -1.60
CA TYR A 150 6.28 10.90 -1.64
C TYR A 150 6.79 9.87 -2.65
N SER A 151 6.36 9.94 -3.91
CA SER A 151 6.75 8.96 -4.94
C SER A 151 7.92 9.46 -5.80
N GLY A 152 8.97 8.63 -5.92
CA GLY A 152 10.01 8.67 -6.94
C GLY A 152 10.93 9.91 -7.01
N HIS A 153 12.14 9.70 -7.52
CA HIS A 153 13.08 10.78 -7.85
C HIS A 153 12.98 11.24 -9.31
N ASN A 154 12.14 10.59 -10.13
CA ASN A 154 12.14 10.79 -11.57
C ASN A 154 10.94 11.64 -12.03
N ARG A 155 11.21 12.72 -12.77
CA ARG A 155 10.20 13.66 -13.32
C ARG A 155 9.46 13.08 -14.54
N ASP A 156 9.10 11.81 -14.48
CA ASP A 156 8.39 11.15 -15.57
C ASP A 156 6.99 11.74 -15.74
N SER A 157 6.46 11.67 -16.97
CA SER A 157 5.08 12.04 -17.24
C SER A 157 4.13 10.94 -16.74
N LEU A 158 3.12 11.34 -15.97
CA LEU A 158 2.08 10.48 -15.43
C LEU A 158 0.86 10.52 -16.35
N HIS A 159 0.66 9.44 -17.11
CA HIS A 159 -0.52 9.28 -17.95
C HIS A 159 -1.53 8.37 -17.26
N ILE A 160 -2.70 8.92 -16.96
CA ILE A 160 -3.81 8.15 -16.38
C ILE A 160 -4.92 8.07 -17.42
N ARG A 161 -5.16 6.84 -17.90
CA ARG A 161 -6.22 6.52 -18.86
C ARG A 161 -6.94 5.24 -18.45
N VAL A 162 -8.06 5.39 -17.74
CA VAL A 162 -8.84 4.26 -17.23
C VAL A 162 -10.36 4.49 -17.36
N PRO A 163 -10.92 4.30 -18.59
CA PRO A 163 -12.31 4.64 -18.90
C PRO A 163 -13.34 3.81 -18.13
N LYS A 164 -12.95 2.63 -17.63
CA LYS A 164 -13.83 1.74 -16.87
C LYS A 164 -13.71 1.92 -15.35
N SER A 165 -12.88 2.84 -14.88
CA SER A 165 -12.65 3.02 -13.44
C SER A 165 -13.83 3.72 -12.76
N LYS A 166 -14.03 3.39 -11.48
CA LYS A 166 -14.94 4.10 -10.58
C LYS A 166 -14.22 5.18 -9.76
N LEU A 167 -13.01 5.54 -10.16
CA LEU A 167 -12.14 6.48 -9.45
C LEU A 167 -12.82 7.84 -9.35
N LYS A 168 -13.05 8.31 -8.12
CA LYS A 168 -13.65 9.61 -7.83
C LYS A 168 -12.64 10.61 -7.31
N ASN A 169 -11.72 10.16 -6.46
CA ASN A 169 -10.74 11.03 -5.81
C ASN A 169 -9.33 10.54 -6.12
N LEU A 170 -8.52 11.42 -6.71
CA LEU A 170 -7.11 11.20 -6.97
C LEU A 170 -6.28 12.27 -6.27
N GLN A 171 -5.38 11.85 -5.39
CA GLN A 171 -4.47 12.72 -4.68
C GLN A 171 -3.03 12.36 -4.96
N LEU A 172 -2.25 13.33 -5.41
CA LEU A 172 -0.80 13.28 -5.56
C LEU A 172 -0.21 14.25 -4.52
N ASP A 173 0.57 13.75 -3.57
CA ASP A 173 1.12 14.53 -2.46
C ASP A 173 2.63 14.37 -2.37
N ASN A 174 3.36 15.46 -2.59
CA ASN A 174 4.81 15.50 -2.70
C ASN A 174 5.38 14.46 -3.70
N CYS A 175 4.70 14.25 -4.82
CA CYS A 175 5.15 13.39 -5.91
C CYS A 175 6.00 14.19 -6.91
N ASN A 176 7.19 13.70 -7.26
CA ASN A 176 8.08 14.37 -8.23
C ASN A 176 7.69 14.01 -9.67
N VAL A 177 6.54 14.49 -10.14
CA VAL A 177 6.03 14.18 -11.49
C VAL A 177 6.27 15.37 -12.41
N GLY A 178 6.75 15.15 -13.63
CA GLY A 178 6.99 16.22 -14.60
C GLY A 178 5.66 16.78 -15.13
N GLN A 179 4.92 15.95 -15.87
CA GLN A 179 3.62 16.31 -16.44
C GLN A 179 2.56 15.30 -16.00
N VAL A 180 1.33 15.74 -15.75
CA VAL A 180 0.21 14.83 -15.45
C VAL A 180 -0.85 14.94 -16.54
N TYR A 181 -1.19 13.81 -17.15
CA TYR A 181 -2.23 13.69 -18.16
C TYR A 181 -3.41 12.87 -17.61
N LEU A 182 -4.53 13.53 -17.39
CA LEU A 182 -5.77 12.92 -16.93
C LEU A 182 -6.73 12.78 -18.11
N THR A 183 -6.88 11.55 -18.63
CA THR A 183 -7.66 11.28 -19.85
C THR A 183 -8.65 10.13 -19.64
N SER A 184 -9.87 10.26 -20.17
CA SER A 184 -10.91 9.23 -20.07
C SER A 184 -11.16 8.76 -18.63
N LEU A 185 -11.51 9.70 -17.76
CA LEU A 185 -11.81 9.48 -16.34
C LEU A 185 -13.26 9.91 -16.04
N PRO A 186 -14.26 9.10 -16.41
CA PRO A 186 -15.66 9.54 -16.39
C PRO A 186 -16.22 9.77 -14.99
N CYS A 187 -15.66 9.11 -13.97
CA CYS A 187 -16.12 9.18 -12.59
C CYS A 187 -15.30 10.15 -11.71
N LEU A 188 -14.22 10.75 -12.22
CA LEU A 188 -13.32 11.55 -11.39
C LEU A 188 -14.01 12.87 -11.00
N GLU A 189 -14.18 13.07 -9.70
CA GLU A 189 -14.88 14.20 -9.09
C GLU A 189 -13.88 15.20 -8.46
N ALA A 190 -12.80 14.70 -7.85
CA ALA A 190 -11.77 15.52 -7.24
C ALA A 190 -10.35 15.06 -7.61
N PHE A 191 -9.51 16.05 -7.93
CA PHE A 191 -8.08 15.87 -8.15
C PHE A 191 -7.30 16.88 -7.32
N ALA A 192 -6.38 16.39 -6.50
CA ALA A 192 -5.48 17.22 -5.72
C ALA A 192 -4.05 16.86 -6.08
N CYS A 193 -3.26 17.87 -6.46
CA CYS A 193 -1.82 17.73 -6.63
C CYS A 193 -1.11 18.76 -5.73
N ARG A 194 -0.41 18.26 -4.72
CA ARG A 194 0.45 19.02 -3.81
C ARG A 194 1.89 18.65 -4.16
N GLY A 195 2.67 19.58 -4.68
CA GLY A 195 4.02 19.31 -5.17
C GLY A 195 4.40 20.23 -6.33
N GLN A 196 5.44 19.87 -7.08
CA GLN A 196 5.91 20.62 -8.26
C GLN A 196 5.64 19.87 -9.58
N PRO A 197 4.37 19.58 -9.96
CA PRO A 197 4.11 19.21 -11.35
C PRO A 197 4.43 20.43 -12.22
N ILE A 198 5.16 20.21 -13.31
CA ILE A 198 5.50 21.25 -14.28
C ILE A 198 4.22 21.66 -15.01
N GLU A 199 3.46 20.68 -15.51
CA GLU A 199 2.21 20.90 -16.26
C GLU A 199 1.12 19.87 -15.93
N LEU A 200 -0.15 20.30 -16.08
CA LEU A 200 -1.34 19.47 -15.90
C LEU A 200 -2.20 19.55 -17.17
N HIS A 201 -2.52 18.40 -17.75
CA HIS A 201 -3.28 18.24 -18.98
C HIS A 201 -4.55 17.45 -18.72
N TYR A 202 -5.70 18.01 -19.11
CA TYR A 202 -7.00 17.37 -18.97
C TYR A 202 -7.56 17.00 -20.35
N GLY A 203 -7.99 15.76 -20.50
CA GLY A 203 -8.83 15.31 -21.61
C GLY A 203 -10.28 15.17 -21.16
N GLU A 204 -10.94 14.06 -21.54
CA GLU A 204 -12.30 13.75 -21.12
C GLU A 204 -12.41 13.41 -19.62
N VAL A 205 -12.72 14.43 -18.82
CA VAL A 205 -12.93 14.32 -17.37
C VAL A 205 -14.22 15.06 -16.97
N PRO A 206 -15.40 14.59 -17.41
CA PRO A 206 -16.64 15.37 -17.42
C PRO A 206 -17.21 15.69 -16.03
N ARG A 207 -16.77 14.98 -14.98
CA ARG A 207 -17.28 15.13 -13.60
C ARG A 207 -16.35 15.88 -12.65
N LEU A 208 -15.22 16.37 -13.14
CA LEU A 208 -14.23 17.04 -12.28
C LEU A 208 -14.81 18.36 -11.76
N ARG A 209 -15.00 18.46 -10.44
CA ARG A 209 -15.52 19.66 -9.77
C ARG A 209 -14.43 20.40 -9.00
N HIS A 210 -13.44 19.67 -8.49
CA HIS A 210 -12.42 20.19 -7.60
C HIS A 210 -11.03 19.77 -8.09
N GLY A 211 -10.41 20.60 -8.94
CA GLY A 211 -9.01 20.49 -9.32
C GLY A 211 -8.19 21.49 -8.50
N PHE A 212 -7.45 21.02 -7.49
CA PHE A 212 -6.62 21.90 -6.66
C PHE A 212 -5.13 21.63 -6.90
N ARG A 213 -4.44 22.67 -7.38
CA ARG A 213 -2.98 22.76 -7.42
C ARG A 213 -2.57 23.69 -6.27
N HIS A 214 -2.02 23.13 -5.20
CA HIS A 214 -1.34 23.97 -4.20
C HIS A 214 0.10 24.20 -4.67
N ARG A 215 0.46 25.47 -4.81
CA ARG A 215 1.85 25.90 -5.01
C ARG A 215 2.68 25.63 -3.77
#